data_AF-A0A950TQR3-F1
#
_entry.id   AF-A0A950TQR3-F1
#
_cell.length_a   1.000
_cell.length_b   1.000
_cell.length_c   1.000
_cell.angle_alpha   90.00
_cell.angle_beta   90.00
_cell.angle_gamma   90.00
#
_symmetry.space_group_name_H-M   'P 1'
#
loop_
_entity.id
_entity.type
_entity.pdbx_description
1 polymer ?
#
loop_
_entity_poly.entity_id
_entity_poly.type
_entity_poly.pdbx_seq_one_letter_code
_entity_poly.pdbx_strand_id
1 'polypeptide(L)'
;FANSLAATMTAMPGGRWGFLGISIVTFIVLGSVLEGLPAMVLFGPLLFPIARSVGVHEVHYAMVIILAMGIGLFAPPFGLGYYAACIIGRVNPDAALWRIWPYLGVVTLGLIVIAAVPWISIGFLPQ
;
A
#
# COMPACT_ATOMS: atom_id res chain seq x y z
N PHE A 1 -0.08 2.62 21.45
CA PHE A 1 0.22 3.05 20.07
C PHE A 1 -0.80 2.52 19.06
N ALA A 2 -1.03 1.21 18.97
CA ALA A 2 -2.03 0.66 18.05
C ALA A 2 -3.48 1.09 18.37
N ASN A 3 -3.89 1.03 19.64
CA ASN A 3 -5.23 1.47 20.06
C ASN A 3 -5.45 2.98 19.92
N SER A 4 -4.39 3.79 20.08
CA SER A 4 -4.47 5.23 19.86
C SER A 4 -4.61 5.54 18.37
N LEU A 5 -3.85 4.86 17.48
CA LEU A 5 -4.02 4.99 16.03
C LEU A 5 -5.42 4.58 15.58
N ALA A 6 -5.93 3.45 16.09
CA ALA A 6 -7.28 2.98 15.78
C ALA A 6 -8.36 3.99 16.23
N ALA A 7 -8.20 4.61 17.41
CA ALA A 7 -9.11 5.65 17.90
C ALA A 7 -9.02 6.96 17.09
N THR A 8 -7.84 7.36 16.63
CA THR A 8 -7.71 8.53 15.74
C THR A 8 -8.31 8.23 14.35
N MET A 9 -8.22 6.98 13.88
CA MET A 9 -8.76 6.56 12.59
C MET A 9 -10.29 6.44 12.59
N THR A 10 -10.91 6.07 13.72
CA THR A 10 -12.37 6.07 13.87
C THR A 10 -12.94 7.47 14.13
N ALA A 11 -12.13 8.40 14.64
CA ALA A 11 -12.52 9.79 14.88
C ALA A 11 -12.44 10.70 13.64
N MET A 12 -11.87 10.25 12.53
CA MET A 12 -11.75 11.06 11.31
C MET A 12 -13.00 10.95 10.41
N PRO A 13 -13.52 12.08 9.88
CA PRO A 13 -14.74 12.11 9.08
C PRO A 13 -14.45 11.51 7.69
N GLY A 14 -14.89 10.26 7.46
CA GLY A 14 -14.70 9.57 6.17
C GLY A 14 -15.01 8.06 6.11
N GLY A 15 -15.33 7.40 7.24
CA GLY A 15 -15.71 5.98 7.27
C GLY A 15 -14.66 5.06 6.62
N ARG A 16 -15.09 4.11 5.78
CA ARG A 16 -14.17 3.14 5.12
C ARG A 16 -13.11 3.78 4.23
N TRP A 17 -13.44 4.90 3.59
CA TRP A 17 -12.57 5.54 2.61
C TRP A 17 -11.44 6.32 3.26
N GLY A 18 -11.71 6.96 4.41
CA GLY A 18 -10.66 7.62 5.21
C GLY A 18 -9.64 6.61 5.75
N PHE A 19 -10.12 5.47 6.27
CA PHE A 19 -9.26 4.38 6.73
C PHE A 19 -8.38 3.81 5.61
N LEU A 20 -8.97 3.55 4.43
CA LEU A 20 -8.24 3.06 3.25
C LEU A 20 -7.19 4.08 2.77
N GLY A 21 -7.55 5.35 2.66
CA GLY A 21 -6.62 6.40 2.20
C GLY A 21 -5.40 6.55 3.11
N ILE A 22 -5.61 6.59 4.43
CA ILE A 22 -4.51 6.68 5.40
C ILE A 22 -3.65 5.43 5.38
N SER A 23 -4.28 4.24 5.29
CA SER A 23 -3.55 2.98 5.16
C SER A 23 -2.65 3.01 3.93
N ILE A 24 -3.19 3.38 2.76
CA ILE A 24 -2.43 3.48 1.50
C ILE A 24 -1.21 4.38 1.67
N VAL A 25 -1.38 5.60 2.18
CA VAL A 25 -0.27 6.54 2.35
C VAL A 25 0.77 5.99 3.33
N THR A 26 0.32 5.41 4.44
CA THR A 26 1.20 4.83 5.47
C THR A 26 2.01 3.67 4.88
N PHE A 27 1.38 2.79 4.11
CA PHE A 27 2.03 1.65 3.47
C PHE A 27 2.93 2.01 2.30
N ILE A 28 2.65 3.10 1.57
CA ILE A 28 3.59 3.64 0.58
C ILE A 28 4.87 4.11 1.28
N VAL A 29 4.74 4.84 2.39
CA VAL A 29 5.92 5.30 3.15
C VAL A 29 6.68 4.11 3.75
N LEU A 30 5.98 3.17 4.39
CA LEU A 30 6.60 1.96 4.95
C LEU A 30 7.24 1.09 3.85
N GLY A 31 6.62 0.96 2.69
CA GLY A 31 7.15 0.18 1.56
C GLY A 31 8.42 0.75 0.95
N SER A 32 8.68 2.05 1.14
CA SER A 32 9.95 2.64 0.72
C SER A 32 11.14 2.23 1.59
N VAL A 33 10.90 1.80 2.84
CA VAL A 33 11.92 1.47 3.85
C VAL A 33 11.98 -0.03 4.14
N LEU A 34 10.83 -0.70 4.16
CA LEU A 34 10.68 -2.11 4.50
C LEU A 34 10.35 -2.94 3.26
N GLU A 35 10.91 -4.13 3.18
CA GLU A 35 10.45 -5.14 2.23
C GLU A 35 8.98 -5.50 2.53
N GLY A 36 8.18 -5.75 1.48
CA GLY A 36 6.72 -5.94 1.58
C GLY A 36 6.29 -7.05 2.55
N LEU A 37 7.04 -8.16 2.57
CA LEU A 37 6.73 -9.34 3.38
C LEU A 37 6.82 -9.09 4.90
N PRO A 38 7.93 -8.59 5.46
CA PRO A 38 8.03 -8.35 6.90
C PRO A 38 7.02 -7.33 7.43
N ALA A 39 6.71 -6.28 6.65
CA ALA A 39 5.68 -5.33 7.03
C ALA A 39 4.29 -5.98 7.07
N MET A 40 3.94 -6.79 6.08
CA MET A 40 2.66 -7.53 6.09
C MET A 40 2.53 -8.49 7.27
N VAL A 41 3.59 -9.23 7.58
CA VAL A 41 3.58 -10.19 8.70
C VAL A 41 3.43 -9.46 10.04
N LEU A 42 4.04 -8.28 10.18
CA LEU A 42 3.96 -7.47 11.39
C LEU A 42 2.61 -6.74 11.54
N PHE A 43 2.14 -6.10 10.47
CA PHE A 43 0.97 -5.22 10.50
C PHE A 43 -0.35 -5.92 10.14
N GLY A 44 -0.31 -7.06 9.45
CA GLY A 44 -1.50 -7.83 9.05
C GLY A 44 -2.41 -8.21 10.23
N PRO A 45 -1.89 -8.86 11.30
CA PRO A 45 -2.69 -9.23 12.47
C PRO A 45 -3.31 -8.02 13.19
N LEU A 46 -2.68 -6.85 13.07
CA LEU A 46 -3.13 -5.62 13.71
C LEU A 46 -4.22 -4.93 12.88
N LEU A 47 -4.08 -4.89 11.56
CA LEU A 47 -4.94 -4.10 10.70
C LEU A 47 -6.15 -4.86 10.17
N PHE A 48 -6.08 -6.19 10.05
CA PHE A 48 -7.22 -7.01 9.65
C PHE A 48 -8.44 -6.88 10.58
N PRO A 49 -8.30 -6.92 11.93
CA PRO A 49 -9.45 -6.71 12.82
C PRO A 49 -10.01 -5.28 12.72
N ILE A 50 -9.16 -4.29 12.43
CA ILE A 50 -9.60 -2.89 12.21
C ILE A 50 -10.32 -2.76 10.86
N ALA A 51 -9.82 -3.39 9.80
CA ALA A 51 -10.47 -3.42 8.50
C ALA A 51 -11.86 -4.05 8.60
N ARG A 52 -12.00 -5.14 9.37
CA ARG A 52 -13.29 -5.79 9.64
C ARG A 52 -14.25 -4.90 10.45
N SER A 53 -13.78 -4.16 11.45
CA SER A 53 -14.64 -3.25 12.22
C SER A 53 -15.15 -2.08 11.38
N VAL A 54 -14.45 -1.72 10.31
CA VAL A 54 -14.83 -0.66 9.36
C VAL A 54 -15.62 -1.21 8.16
N GLY A 55 -15.90 -2.53 8.12
CA GLY A 55 -16.69 -3.18 7.07
C GLY A 55 -15.94 -3.44 5.76
N VAL A 56 -14.60 -3.47 5.80
CA VAL A 56 -13.74 -3.81 4.67
C VAL A 56 -13.33 -5.28 4.77
N HIS A 57 -13.44 -6.03 3.66
CA HIS A 57 -13.02 -7.43 3.62
C HIS A 57 -11.49 -7.54 3.75
N GLU A 58 -11.01 -8.47 4.59
CA GLU A 58 -9.58 -8.63 4.89
C GLU A 58 -8.74 -8.84 3.62
N VAL A 59 -9.22 -9.66 2.68
CA VAL A 59 -8.54 -9.90 1.40
C VAL A 59 -8.44 -8.66 0.52
N HIS A 60 -9.53 -7.88 0.44
CA HIS A 60 -9.51 -6.63 -0.33
C HIS A 60 -8.53 -5.63 0.29
N TYR A 61 -8.56 -5.52 1.62
CA TYR A 61 -7.61 -4.69 2.36
C TYR A 61 -6.17 -5.13 2.11
N ALA A 62 -5.90 -6.44 2.19
CA ALA A 62 -4.59 -7.03 1.91
C ALA A 62 -4.09 -6.69 0.50
N MET A 63 -4.94 -6.80 -0.54
CA MET A 63 -4.56 -6.42 -1.91
C MET A 63 -4.18 -4.94 -2.02
N VAL A 64 -4.98 -4.06 -1.42
CA VAL A 64 -4.72 -2.61 -1.45
C VAL A 64 -3.39 -2.28 -0.79
N ILE A 65 -3.09 -2.87 0.38
CA ILE A 65 -1.82 -2.61 1.08
C ILE A 65 -0.61 -3.22 0.36
N ILE A 66 -0.72 -4.41 -0.28
CA ILE A 66 0.38 -4.99 -1.09
C ILE A 66 0.73 -4.04 -2.24
N LEU A 67 -0.28 -3.54 -2.95
CA LEU A 67 -0.08 -2.63 -4.07
C LEU A 67 0.49 -1.29 -3.60
N ALA A 68 -0.03 -0.74 -2.51
CA ALA A 68 0.51 0.48 -1.89
C ALA A 68 1.99 0.30 -1.49
N MET A 69 2.34 -0.83 -0.89
CA MET A 69 3.73 -1.16 -0.54
C MET A 69 4.62 -1.31 -1.78
N GLY A 70 4.12 -1.96 -2.84
CA GLY A 70 4.83 -2.09 -4.11
C GLY A 70 5.14 -0.72 -4.72
N ILE A 71 4.18 0.22 -4.68
CA ILE A 71 4.41 1.61 -5.08
C ILE A 71 5.52 2.23 -4.21
N GLY A 72 5.46 2.07 -2.90
CA GLY A 72 6.48 2.55 -1.96
C GLY A 72 7.89 2.05 -2.27
N LEU A 73 8.02 0.77 -2.61
CA LEU A 73 9.30 0.12 -2.92
C LEU A 73 10.00 0.72 -4.15
N PHE A 74 9.20 1.21 -5.12
CA PHE A 74 9.67 1.84 -6.35
C PHE A 74 9.63 3.37 -6.32
N ALA A 75 8.92 3.97 -5.36
CA ALA A 75 8.82 5.41 -5.20
C ALA A 75 10.13 6.00 -4.62
N PRO A 76 10.79 6.95 -5.31
CA PRO A 76 11.90 7.77 -4.83
C PRO A 76 11.39 8.76 -3.79
N PRO A 77 11.56 8.41 -2.51
CA PRO A 77 12.54 9.10 -1.67
C PRO A 77 13.55 8.15 -0.97
N PHE A 78 13.17 6.88 -0.77
CA PHE A 78 14.02 5.82 -0.20
C PHE A 78 13.94 4.50 -0.97
N GLY A 79 13.08 4.39 -2.00
CA GLY A 79 12.70 3.16 -2.73
C GLY A 79 13.84 2.16 -2.94
N LEU A 80 14.08 1.32 -1.94
CA LEU A 80 15.26 0.46 -1.88
C LEU A 80 15.24 -0.56 -3.03
N GLY A 81 14.05 -1.01 -3.45
CA GLY A 81 13.90 -1.89 -4.60
C GLY A 81 14.26 -1.20 -5.91
N TYR A 82 13.94 0.08 -6.06
CA TYR A 82 14.35 0.87 -7.22
C TYR A 82 15.89 1.04 -7.29
N TYR A 83 16.53 1.40 -6.17
CA TYR A 83 17.98 1.51 -6.11
C TYR A 83 18.68 0.16 -6.34
N ALA A 84 18.16 -0.92 -5.75
CA ALA A 84 18.67 -2.27 -5.99
C ALA A 84 18.57 -2.67 -7.47
N ALA A 85 17.45 -2.38 -8.12
CA ALA A 85 17.28 -2.62 -9.56
C ALA A 85 18.28 -1.82 -10.41
N CYS A 86 18.56 -0.56 -10.05
CA CYS A 86 19.55 0.27 -10.73
C CYS A 86 20.98 -0.29 -10.56
N ILE A 87 21.32 -0.78 -9.37
CA ILE A 87 22.62 -1.42 -9.08
C ILE A 87 22.80 -2.68 -9.93
N ILE A 88 21.80 -3.56 -9.96
CA ILE A 88 21.82 -4.80 -10.75
C ILE A 88 21.88 -4.47 -12.25
N GLY A 89 21.11 -3.48 -12.70
CA GLY A 89 21.07 -3.02 -14.08
C GLY A 89 22.27 -2.18 -14.51
N ARG A 90 23.18 -1.83 -13.59
CA ARG A 90 24.32 -0.92 -13.83
C ARG A 90 23.92 0.42 -14.46
N VAL A 91 22.76 0.96 -14.06
CA VAL A 91 22.24 2.24 -14.55
C VAL A 91 22.33 3.28 -13.44
N ASN A 92 22.72 4.51 -13.80
CA ASN A 92 22.72 5.62 -12.84
C ASN A 92 21.28 5.93 -12.40
N PRO A 93 20.98 5.87 -11.09
CA PRO A 93 19.63 6.09 -10.57
C PRO A 93 19.10 7.49 -10.92
N ASP A 94 19.94 8.52 -10.93
CA ASP A 94 19.53 9.89 -11.29
C ASP A 94 18.99 9.98 -12.73
N ALA A 95 19.58 9.22 -13.66
CA ALA A 95 19.15 9.19 -15.06
C ALA A 95 17.87 8.35 -15.26
N ALA A 96 17.67 7.35 -14.40
CA ALA A 96 16.48 6.50 -14.44
C ALA A 96 15.31 7.10 -13.64
N LEU A 97 15.55 8.08 -12.75
CA LEU A 97 14.55 8.65 -11.84
C LEU A 97 13.39 9.26 -12.61
N TRP A 98 13.69 9.99 -13.69
CA TRP A 98 12.67 10.58 -14.55
C TRP A 98 11.82 9.52 -15.29
N ARG A 99 12.39 8.35 -15.55
CA ARG A 99 11.72 7.27 -16.29
C ARG A 99 10.77 6.45 -15.42
N ILE A 100 10.91 6.50 -14.09
CA ILE A 100 10.04 5.73 -13.20
C ILE A 100 8.70 6.43 -12.90
N TRP A 101 8.58 7.74 -13.14
CA TRP A 101 7.35 8.50 -12.94
C TRP A 101 6.14 7.96 -13.71
N PRO A 102 6.24 7.67 -15.02
CA PRO A 102 5.13 7.06 -15.74
C PRO A 102 4.76 5.67 -15.19
N TYR A 103 5.74 4.87 -14.77
CA TYR A 103 5.48 3.58 -14.14
C TYR A 103 4.70 3.74 -12.83
N LEU A 104 5.14 4.62 -11.93
CA LEU A 104 4.43 4.89 -10.68
C LEU A 104 3.03 5.45 -10.92
N GLY A 105 2.84 6.27 -11.96
CA GLY A 105 1.53 6.75 -12.37
C GLY A 105 0.56 5.61 -12.71
N VAL A 106 1.01 4.64 -13.50
CA VAL A 106 0.18 3.47 -13.89
C VAL A 106 -0.15 2.59 -12.68
N VAL A 107 0.83 2.32 -11.81
CA VAL A 107 0.59 1.47 -10.63
C VAL A 107 -0.30 2.18 -9.62
N THR A 108 -0.15 3.49 -9.43
CA THR A 108 -1.03 4.29 -8.56
C THR A 108 -2.46 4.33 -9.11
N LEU A 109 -2.63 4.46 -10.42
CA LEU A 109 -3.94 4.36 -11.05
C LEU A 109 -4.57 2.98 -10.81
N GLY A 110 -3.80 1.91 -10.98
CA GLY A 110 -4.23 0.54 -10.67
C GLY A 110 -4.66 0.36 -9.22
N LEU A 111 -3.91 0.94 -8.28
CA LEU A 111 -4.26 0.94 -6.85
C LEU A 111 -5.60 1.65 -6.60
N ILE A 112 -5.82 2.83 -7.21
CA ILE A 112 -7.08 3.57 -7.07
C ILE A 112 -8.25 2.76 -7.65
N VAL A 113 -8.07 2.15 -8.82
CA VAL A 113 -9.09 1.30 -9.45
C VAL A 113 -9.45 0.12 -8.55
N ILE A 114 -8.45 -0.56 -7.99
CA ILE A 114 -8.69 -1.70 -7.10
C ILE A 114 -9.37 -1.24 -5.82
N ALA A 115 -8.89 -0.18 -5.17
CA ALA A 115 -9.50 0.40 -3.96
C ALA A 115 -10.95 0.88 -4.20
N ALA A 116 -11.26 1.36 -5.40
CA ALA A 116 -12.60 1.83 -5.77
C ALA A 116 -13.56 0.67 -6.13
N VAL A 117 -13.05 -0.42 -6.70
CA VAL A 117 -13.83 -1.57 -7.17
C VAL A 117 -13.48 -2.83 -6.35
N PRO A 118 -14.03 -2.98 -5.14
CA PRO A 118 -13.81 -4.16 -4.31
C PRO A 118 -14.27 -5.46 -4.99
N TRP A 119 -15.14 -5.38 -6.00
CA TRP A 119 -15.59 -6.54 -6.77
C TRP A 119 -14.47 -7.27 -7.54
N ILE A 120 -13.37 -6.59 -7.90
CA ILE A 120 -12.20 -7.23 -8.53
C ILE A 120 -11.46 -8.13 -7.53
N SER A 121 -11.45 -7.77 -6.26
CA SER A 121 -10.77 -8.54 -5.19
C SER A 121 -11.66 -9.62 -4.56
N ILE A 122 -12.98 -9.39 -4.50
CA ILE A 122 -13.91 -10.26 -3.74
C ILE A 122 -14.82 -11.07 -4.67
N GLY A 123 -14.92 -10.72 -5.96
CA GLY A 123 -15.81 -11.41 -6.91
C GLY A 123 -15.42 -12.85 -7.23
N PHE A 124 -14.17 -13.25 -6.96
CA PHE A 124 -13.66 -14.61 -7.22
C PHE A 124 -13.48 -15.46 -5.95
N LEU A 125 -13.81 -14.93 -4.76
CA LEU A 125 -13.79 -15.70 -3.52
C LEU A 125 -15.14 -16.41 -3.35
N PRO A 126 -15.17 -17.74 -3.17
CA PRO A 126 -16.37 -18.42 -2.71
C PRO A 126 -16.71 -17.88 -1.31
N GLN A 127 -17.97 -17.47 -1.12
CA GLN A 127 -18.47 -16.86 0.11
C GLN A 127 -18.45 -17.83 1.28
#